data_AF-A0A285GEN8-F1
#
_entry.id   AF-A0A285GEN8-F1
#
_cell.length_a   1.000
_cell.length_b   1.000
_cell.length_c   1.000
_cell.angle_alpha   90.00
_cell.angle_beta   90.00
_cell.angle_gamma   90.00
#
_symmetry.space_group_name_H-M   'P 1'
#
loop_
_entity.id
_entity.type
_entity.pdbx_description
1 polymer ?
#
loop_
_entity_poly.entity_id
_entity_poly.type
_entity_poly.pdbx_seq_one_letter_code
_entity_poly.pdbx_strand_id
1 'polypeptide(L)'
;MQINAKSGVGIILTAMLLVSMAFVPTVSAQANENVGVKAENIDFSIEKEYGKLFLEKMGYSAELTSSIPLKNLEGNVEAVAFSVNNEGYIIINVNDLSVPEYSMTSENPFVDKNKNYYYNGPLAYVEGELKSERIKTAYIYKKERVNKSKRLSELKKIFMETSNVQLLSGASGILSHSLRTWEDNNIYCGPIAAGINLIYLDDYLDNDFVASGYENQNDLLDFITNGYIDNSGTYAWQLRNGLNSYIEDRNLANEYSAYAIAFDYSKLMSLIDDDKPVDVSTNNHPTFDDHWIIAHGYFVQDVPYVVPQPYIVVNNGWGDNNINVLVGDYLINQVWIE
;
A
#
# COMPACT_ATOMS: atom_id res chain seq x y z
N MET A 1 14.20 -66.50 -78.32
CA MET A 1 14.93 -65.31 -77.82
C MET A 1 14.52 -65.12 -76.37
N GLN A 2 15.52 -65.23 -75.49
CA GLN A 2 15.61 -64.89 -74.06
C GLN A 2 14.47 -65.18 -73.05
N ILE A 3 14.95 -65.82 -71.99
CA ILE A 3 14.38 -66.12 -70.68
C ILE A 3 14.74 -64.96 -69.73
N ASN A 4 13.84 -64.56 -68.82
CA ASN A 4 14.05 -64.59 -67.35
C ASN A 4 13.17 -63.58 -66.58
N ALA A 5 12.48 -64.14 -65.58
CA ALA A 5 11.89 -63.43 -64.46
C ALA A 5 12.96 -63.03 -63.43
N LYS A 6 12.76 -61.89 -62.76
CA LYS A 6 13.24 -61.48 -61.41
C LYS A 6 12.53 -60.15 -61.09
N SER A 7 11.58 -60.09 -60.16
CA SER A 7 11.72 -59.89 -58.70
C SER A 7 12.19 -58.48 -58.28
N GLY A 8 11.34 -57.79 -57.50
CA GLY A 8 11.63 -56.57 -56.73
C GLY A 8 10.29 -55.90 -56.36
N VAL A 9 9.59 -56.28 -55.28
CA VAL A 9 9.81 -55.89 -53.88
C VAL A 9 9.98 -54.37 -53.72
N GLY A 10 8.86 -53.69 -53.52
CA GLY A 10 8.77 -52.32 -53.00
C GLY A 10 7.69 -52.29 -51.92
N ILE A 11 8.12 -52.14 -50.68
CA ILE A 11 7.40 -52.38 -49.44
C ILE A 11 6.31 -51.31 -49.22
N ILE A 12 5.07 -51.76 -48.98
CA ILE A 12 3.99 -50.93 -48.43
C ILE A 12 4.24 -50.82 -46.92
N LEU A 13 4.70 -49.65 -46.47
CA LEU A 13 4.88 -49.32 -45.06
C LEU A 13 3.61 -48.62 -44.55
N THR A 14 2.69 -49.42 -44.02
CA THR A 14 1.60 -49.01 -43.14
C THR A 14 2.21 -48.55 -41.82
N ALA A 15 2.38 -47.24 -41.63
CA ALA A 15 2.73 -46.68 -40.34
C ALA A 15 1.45 -46.55 -39.49
N MET A 16 1.21 -47.55 -38.64
CA MET A 16 0.31 -47.42 -37.48
C MET A 16 0.92 -46.38 -36.53
N LEU A 17 0.31 -45.20 -36.45
CA LEU A 17 0.65 -44.18 -35.47
C LEU A 17 0.04 -44.57 -34.12
N LEU A 18 0.73 -45.44 -33.38
CA LEU A 18 0.55 -45.61 -31.95
C LEU A 18 1.51 -44.67 -31.24
N VAL A 19 1.04 -43.45 -30.94
CA VAL A 19 1.68 -42.62 -29.92
C VAL A 19 0.67 -42.42 -28.81
N SER A 20 1.01 -43.09 -27.72
CA SER A 20 0.43 -43.09 -26.39
C SER A 20 -0.13 -41.72 -25.96
N MET A 21 -1.39 -41.73 -25.54
CA MET A 21 -1.88 -40.73 -24.59
C MET A 21 -1.01 -40.81 -23.35
N ALA A 22 -0.10 -39.85 -23.20
CA ALA A 22 0.50 -39.58 -21.91
C ALA A 22 -0.62 -39.03 -21.02
N PHE A 23 -1.20 -39.90 -20.21
CA PHE A 23 -1.88 -39.48 -18.99
C PHE A 23 -0.87 -38.69 -18.18
N VAL A 24 -0.92 -37.37 -18.27
CA VAL A 24 -0.32 -36.52 -17.23
C VAL A 24 -1.18 -36.79 -16.00
N PRO A 25 -0.65 -37.38 -14.92
CA PRO A 25 -1.42 -37.43 -13.69
C PRO A 25 -1.63 -35.97 -13.27
N THR A 26 -2.88 -35.51 -13.32
CA THR A 26 -3.34 -34.38 -12.52
C THR A 26 -3.04 -34.74 -11.07
N VAL A 27 -1.89 -34.31 -10.57
CA VAL A 27 -1.63 -34.24 -9.14
C VAL A 27 -2.55 -33.14 -8.64
N SER A 28 -3.75 -33.54 -8.18
CA SER A 28 -4.53 -32.68 -7.30
C SER A 28 -3.72 -32.53 -6.01
N ALA A 29 -2.98 -31.44 -5.89
CA ALA A 29 -2.43 -31.01 -4.62
C ALA A 29 -3.59 -30.55 -3.73
N GLN A 30 -4.34 -31.50 -3.17
CA GLN A 30 -5.04 -31.26 -1.92
C GLN A 30 -3.97 -31.28 -0.81
N ALA A 31 -3.29 -30.14 -0.65
CA ALA A 31 -2.51 -29.90 0.54
C ALA A 31 -3.48 -29.81 1.73
N ASN A 32 -3.24 -30.68 2.71
CA ASN A 32 -3.99 -30.79 3.93
C ASN A 32 -3.68 -29.56 4.81
N GLU A 33 -4.60 -28.57 4.86
CA GLU A 33 -4.43 -27.25 5.52
C GLU A 33 -4.43 -27.29 7.07
N ASN A 34 -3.94 -28.35 7.71
CA ASN A 34 -3.97 -28.49 9.18
C ASN A 34 -2.62 -28.90 9.78
N VAL A 35 -1.54 -28.23 9.38
CA VAL A 35 -0.25 -28.35 10.09
C VAL A 35 0.35 -26.96 10.25
N GLY A 36 0.59 -26.57 11.51
CA GLY A 36 1.32 -25.35 11.86
C GLY A 36 2.67 -25.33 11.15
N VAL A 37 2.84 -24.35 10.26
CA VAL A 37 4.01 -24.24 9.38
C VAL A 37 5.20 -23.77 10.22
N LYS A 38 6.20 -24.65 10.37
CA LYS A 38 7.54 -24.24 10.80
C LYS A 38 8.20 -23.46 9.66
N ALA A 39 8.94 -22.41 10.01
CA ALA A 39 9.44 -21.34 9.14
C ALA A 39 10.55 -21.74 8.12
N GLU A 40 10.43 -22.88 7.45
CA GLU A 40 11.34 -23.26 6.35
C GLU A 40 10.53 -23.36 5.05
N ASN A 41 10.74 -22.36 4.19
CA ASN A 41 10.19 -22.18 2.83
C ASN A 41 8.66 -22.16 2.72
N ILE A 42 8.05 -21.08 3.23
CA ILE A 42 6.68 -20.73 2.85
C ILE A 42 6.70 -20.33 1.36
N ASP A 43 5.97 -21.08 0.53
CA ASP A 43 5.78 -20.74 -0.88
C ASP A 43 4.75 -19.62 -1.01
N PHE A 44 5.18 -18.49 -1.58
CA PHE A 44 4.34 -17.32 -1.87
C PHE A 44 4.06 -17.16 -3.37
N SER A 45 4.08 -18.26 -4.14
CA SER A 45 3.87 -18.25 -5.59
C SER A 45 2.52 -17.66 -6.00
N ILE A 46 1.44 -17.95 -5.25
CA ILE A 46 0.10 -17.42 -5.53
C ILE A 46 0.05 -15.91 -5.28
N GLU A 47 0.59 -15.44 -4.15
CA GLU A 47 0.67 -14.03 -3.80
C GLU A 47 1.50 -13.27 -4.83
N LYS A 48 2.64 -13.83 -5.25
CA LYS A 48 3.50 -13.24 -6.27
C LYS A 48 2.77 -13.10 -7.60
N GLU A 49 2.10 -14.15 -8.07
CA GLU A 49 1.36 -14.10 -9.33
C GLU A 49 0.18 -13.13 -9.25
N TYR A 50 -0.55 -13.13 -8.14
CA TYR A 50 -1.63 -12.20 -7.90
C TYR A 50 -1.15 -10.75 -7.89
N GLY A 51 -0.08 -10.45 -7.15
CA GLY A 51 0.50 -9.12 -7.06
C GLY A 51 0.98 -8.57 -8.40
N LYS A 52 1.59 -9.42 -9.24
CA LYS A 52 1.98 -9.04 -10.60
C LYS A 52 0.76 -8.66 -11.43
N LEU A 53 -0.28 -9.51 -11.46
CA LEU A 53 -1.51 -9.22 -12.20
C LEU A 53 -2.25 -7.99 -11.65
N PHE A 54 -2.23 -7.80 -10.34
CA PHE A 54 -2.78 -6.61 -9.67
C PHE A 54 -2.09 -5.34 -10.20
N LEU A 55 -0.76 -5.28 -10.12
CA LEU A 55 0.00 -4.10 -10.58
C LEU A 55 -0.14 -3.87 -12.09
N GLU A 56 -0.17 -4.93 -12.90
CA GLU A 56 -0.45 -4.82 -14.34
C GLU A 56 -1.84 -4.24 -14.62
N LYS A 57 -2.84 -4.58 -13.80
CA LYS A 57 -4.17 -3.95 -13.88
C LYS A 57 -4.20 -2.51 -13.41
N MET A 58 -3.29 -2.11 -12.53
CA MET A 58 -3.06 -0.71 -12.17
C MET A 58 -2.32 0.07 -13.27
N GLY A 59 -1.89 -0.58 -14.35
CA GLY A 59 -1.12 0.03 -15.43
C GLY A 59 0.40 0.04 -15.21
N TYR A 60 0.88 -0.68 -14.20
CA TYR A 60 2.31 -0.82 -13.93
C TYR A 60 2.86 -2.11 -14.54
N SER A 61 3.94 -1.99 -15.32
CA SER A 61 4.76 -3.16 -15.65
C SER A 61 5.63 -3.47 -14.43
N ALA A 62 5.36 -4.58 -13.73
CA ALA A 62 6.02 -4.91 -12.48
C ALA A 62 6.61 -6.32 -12.47
N GLU A 63 7.89 -6.42 -12.15
CA GLU A 63 8.55 -7.66 -11.77
C GLU A 63 8.66 -7.73 -10.24
N LEU A 64 8.03 -8.75 -9.65
CA LEU A 64 8.09 -8.99 -8.22
C LEU A 64 9.30 -9.88 -7.89
N THR A 65 10.12 -9.40 -6.97
CA THR A 65 11.30 -10.10 -6.47
C THR A 65 11.23 -10.24 -4.96
N SER A 66 12.23 -10.87 -4.33
CA SER A 66 12.43 -10.96 -2.86
C SER A 66 11.15 -11.02 -2.01
N SER A 67 10.65 -12.22 -1.71
CA SER A 67 9.55 -12.38 -0.74
C SER A 67 10.06 -12.28 0.70
N ILE A 68 9.46 -11.41 1.50
CA ILE A 68 9.72 -11.30 2.95
C ILE A 68 8.41 -11.54 3.71
N PRO A 69 8.31 -12.61 4.51
CA PRO A 69 7.12 -12.87 5.31
C PRO A 69 7.00 -11.86 6.45
N LEU A 70 5.79 -11.34 6.65
CA LEU A 70 5.46 -10.38 7.70
C LEU A 70 4.48 -11.03 8.69
N LYS A 71 4.81 -10.95 9.98
CA LYS A 71 4.01 -11.54 11.06
C LYS A 71 3.01 -10.52 11.62
N ASN A 72 1.79 -10.91 11.96
CA ASN A 72 0.93 -10.08 12.81
C ASN A 72 1.43 -10.08 14.27
N LEU A 73 0.77 -9.32 15.13
CA LEU A 73 1.13 -9.21 16.56
C LEU A 73 0.93 -10.50 17.36
N GLU A 74 0.23 -11.50 16.81
CA GLU A 74 0.13 -12.85 17.38
C GLU A 74 1.30 -13.77 16.94
N GLY A 75 2.19 -13.27 16.08
CA GLY A 75 3.34 -14.01 15.56
C GLY A 75 3.05 -14.90 14.34
N ASN A 76 1.81 -14.89 13.83
CA ASN A 76 1.41 -15.63 12.64
C ASN A 76 1.78 -14.85 11.39
N VAL A 77 2.23 -15.52 10.31
CA VAL A 77 2.44 -14.86 9.02
C VAL A 77 1.09 -14.37 8.49
N GLU A 78 0.97 -13.06 8.31
CA GLU A 78 -0.27 -12.38 7.91
C GLU A 78 -0.15 -11.73 6.54
N ALA A 79 1.06 -11.30 6.18
CA ALA A 79 1.33 -10.69 4.89
C ALA A 79 2.72 -11.13 4.36
N VAL A 80 2.96 -10.85 3.09
CA VAL A 80 4.26 -10.98 2.45
C VAL A 80 4.56 -9.70 1.68
N ALA A 81 5.76 -9.18 1.84
CA ALA A 81 6.26 -8.08 1.03
C ALA A 81 7.09 -8.60 -0.14
N PHE A 82 6.92 -7.98 -1.31
CA PHE A 82 7.77 -8.16 -2.48
C PHE A 82 8.34 -6.82 -2.92
N SER A 83 9.60 -6.81 -3.35
CA SER A 83 10.17 -5.65 -4.04
C SER A 83 9.70 -5.60 -5.50
N VAL A 84 9.43 -4.39 -5.99
CA VAL A 84 8.93 -4.11 -7.34
C VAL A 84 10.00 -3.35 -8.12
N ASN A 85 10.45 -3.89 -9.27
CA ASN A 85 11.34 -3.20 -10.23
C ASN A 85 12.63 -2.55 -9.67
N ASN A 86 13.08 -2.96 -8.47
CA ASN A 86 14.22 -2.44 -7.69
C ASN A 86 14.01 -1.16 -6.86
N GLU A 87 12.88 -0.46 -6.97
CA GLU A 87 12.64 0.82 -6.27
C GLU A 87 11.31 0.89 -5.52
N GLY A 88 10.38 -0.03 -5.78
CA GLY A 88 9.07 -0.08 -5.12
C GLY A 88 8.87 -1.33 -4.27
N TYR A 89 7.69 -1.44 -3.68
CA TYR A 89 7.24 -2.64 -2.98
C TYR A 89 5.73 -2.82 -3.04
N ILE A 90 5.30 -4.06 -2.79
CA ILE A 90 3.90 -4.43 -2.61
C ILE A 90 3.79 -5.37 -1.41
N ILE A 91 2.85 -5.09 -0.52
CA ILE A 91 2.48 -5.95 0.60
C ILE A 91 1.17 -6.64 0.25
N ILE A 92 1.15 -7.97 0.35
CA ILE A 92 -0.02 -8.80 0.02
C ILE A 92 -0.38 -9.62 1.25
N ASN A 93 -1.64 -9.57 1.67
CA ASN A 93 -2.14 -10.40 2.75
C ASN A 93 -2.20 -11.88 2.30
N VAL A 94 -1.62 -12.78 3.09
CA VAL A 94 -1.47 -14.20 2.71
C VAL A 94 -2.73 -15.03 2.96
N ASN A 95 -3.72 -14.47 3.67
CA ASN A 95 -4.99 -15.13 3.98
C ASN A 95 -6.04 -14.84 2.92
N ASP A 96 -6.09 -13.60 2.38
CA ASP A 96 -7.12 -13.18 1.44
C ASP A 96 -6.64 -12.62 0.10
N LEU A 97 -5.34 -12.41 -0.12
CA LEU A 97 -4.78 -11.73 -1.29
C LEU A 97 -5.14 -10.24 -1.40
N SER A 98 -5.68 -9.60 -0.37
CA SER A 98 -5.80 -8.14 -0.37
C SER A 98 -4.41 -7.50 -0.44
N VAL A 99 -4.32 -6.33 -1.06
CA VAL A 99 -3.09 -5.54 -1.18
C VAL A 99 -3.21 -4.32 -0.26
N PRO A 100 -2.92 -4.45 1.04
CA PRO A 100 -3.13 -3.35 1.97
C PRO A 100 -2.22 -2.14 1.73
N GLU A 101 -1.05 -2.34 1.12
CA GLU A 101 -0.04 -1.29 0.96
C GLU A 101 0.85 -1.58 -0.24
N TYR A 102 1.16 -0.55 -1.05
CA TYR A 102 2.18 -0.63 -2.09
C TYR A 102 2.70 0.76 -2.49
N SER A 103 3.94 0.82 -2.95
CA SER A 103 4.55 2.01 -3.54
C SER A 103 5.35 1.61 -4.76
N MET A 104 5.31 2.44 -5.80
CA MET A 104 6.12 2.25 -6.99
C MET A 104 7.43 3.06 -6.96
N THR A 105 7.58 3.95 -5.97
CA THR A 105 8.68 4.92 -5.89
C THR A 105 9.41 4.91 -4.55
N SER A 106 8.83 4.30 -3.51
CA SER A 106 9.43 4.22 -2.18
C SER A 106 10.09 2.87 -2.00
N GLU A 107 11.28 2.87 -1.39
CA GLU A 107 12.02 1.65 -1.14
C GLU A 107 11.22 0.68 -0.26
N ASN A 108 11.49 -0.63 -0.43
CA ASN A 108 10.89 -1.64 0.42
C ASN A 108 11.38 -1.48 1.87
N PRO A 109 10.50 -1.23 2.86
CA PRO A 109 10.93 -1.07 4.25
C PRO A 109 11.49 -2.36 4.86
N PHE A 110 11.30 -3.49 4.17
CA PHE A 110 11.81 -4.80 4.56
C PHE A 110 12.99 -5.17 3.66
N VAL A 111 14.22 -5.00 4.16
CA VAL A 111 15.45 -5.25 3.38
C VAL A 111 16.22 -6.49 3.83
N ASP A 112 16.14 -6.87 5.11
CA ASP A 112 16.93 -7.97 5.67
C ASP A 112 16.08 -9.23 5.88
N LYS A 113 16.27 -10.21 4.99
CA LYS A 113 15.57 -11.51 5.03
C LYS A 113 15.84 -12.33 6.29
N ASN A 114 16.87 -11.99 7.07
CA ASN A 114 17.22 -12.69 8.29
C ASN A 114 16.52 -12.12 9.53
N LYS A 115 15.84 -10.98 9.40
CA LYS A 115 15.11 -10.34 10.50
C LYS A 115 13.66 -10.77 10.53
N ASN A 116 13.08 -10.68 11.72
CA ASN A 116 11.64 -10.78 11.89
C ASN A 116 11.01 -9.40 11.69
N TYR A 117 9.92 -9.35 10.93
CA TYR A 117 9.12 -8.15 10.76
C TYR A 117 7.71 -8.42 11.27
N TYR A 118 7.21 -7.50 12.08
CA TYR A 118 5.84 -7.48 12.55
C TYR A 118 5.09 -6.39 11.81
N TYR A 119 3.96 -6.76 11.22
CA TYR A 119 3.12 -5.90 10.39
C TYR A 119 1.71 -5.92 10.95
N ASN A 120 1.22 -4.75 11.31
CA ASN A 120 -0.10 -4.53 11.90
C ASN A 120 -0.99 -3.66 11.01
N GLY A 121 -0.86 -3.86 9.70
CA GLY A 121 -1.59 -3.08 8.69
C GLY A 121 -0.75 -1.94 8.11
N PRO A 122 -1.35 -1.13 7.23
CA PRO A 122 -0.62 -0.15 6.45
C PRO A 122 0.19 0.81 7.33
N LEU A 123 1.46 1.02 6.96
CA LEU A 123 2.46 1.88 7.61
C LEU A 123 2.70 1.58 9.09
N ALA A 124 2.27 0.41 9.57
CA ALA A 124 2.30 0.02 10.97
C ALA A 124 3.14 -1.24 11.16
N TYR A 125 4.46 -1.09 11.16
CA TYR A 125 5.37 -2.23 11.25
C TYR A 125 6.58 -1.99 12.17
N VAL A 126 7.14 -3.09 12.66
CA VAL A 126 8.30 -3.10 13.56
C VAL A 126 9.28 -4.18 13.12
N GLU A 127 10.55 -3.81 13.06
CA GLU A 127 11.65 -4.74 12.89
C GLU A 127 12.10 -5.34 14.23
N GLY A 128 12.37 -6.65 14.25
CA GLY A 128 13.01 -7.34 15.37
C GLY A 128 12.04 -8.17 16.20
N GLU A 129 12.36 -8.36 17.48
CA GLU A 129 11.50 -9.11 18.41
C GLU A 129 10.42 -8.24 19.01
N LEU A 130 9.17 -8.69 18.89
CA LEU A 130 8.03 -8.06 19.54
C LEU A 130 8.03 -8.42 21.03
N LYS A 131 8.41 -7.47 21.88
CA LYS A 131 8.22 -7.60 23.34
C LYS A 131 6.81 -7.11 23.67
N SER A 132 6.00 -7.94 24.32
CA SER A 132 4.59 -7.62 24.64
C SER A 132 4.42 -6.29 25.36
N GLU A 133 5.37 -5.92 26.22
CA GLU A 133 5.41 -4.64 26.96
C GLU A 133 5.56 -3.40 26.07
N ARG A 134 5.95 -3.57 24.80
CA ARG A 134 6.13 -2.49 23.82
C ARG A 134 4.94 -2.33 22.87
N ILE A 135 3.98 -3.25 22.91
CA ILE A 135 2.77 -3.17 22.09
C ILE A 135 1.81 -2.19 22.77
N LYS A 136 1.51 -1.07 22.11
CA LYS A 136 0.62 -0.03 22.67
C LYS A 136 -0.79 -0.07 22.10
N THR A 137 -0.96 -0.64 20.92
CA THR A 137 -2.25 -0.74 20.24
C THR A 137 -3.02 -1.99 20.65
N ALA A 138 -4.35 -1.86 20.73
CA ALA A 138 -5.27 -3.00 20.85
C ALA A 138 -5.70 -3.55 19.47
N TYR A 139 -5.42 -2.82 18.39
CA TYR A 139 -5.72 -3.25 17.03
C TYR A 139 -4.78 -4.38 16.62
N ILE A 140 -5.32 -5.46 16.07
CA ILE A 140 -4.55 -6.56 15.48
C ILE A 140 -5.00 -6.72 14.02
N TYR A 141 -4.11 -6.40 13.09
CA TYR A 141 -4.39 -6.61 11.67
C TYR A 141 -4.43 -8.09 11.35
N LYS A 142 -5.60 -8.54 10.89
CA LYS A 142 -5.88 -9.93 10.55
C LYS A 142 -6.98 -10.01 9.52
N LYS A 143 -6.80 -10.87 8.51
CA LYS A 143 -7.83 -11.16 7.51
C LYS A 143 -8.29 -12.61 7.60
N GLU A 144 -9.57 -12.81 7.30
CA GLU A 144 -10.13 -14.16 7.19
C GLU A 144 -9.54 -14.88 5.99
N ARG A 145 -9.33 -16.20 6.13
CA ARG A 145 -8.80 -17.01 5.05
C ARG A 145 -9.84 -17.21 3.96
N VAL A 146 -9.40 -17.09 2.72
CA VAL A 146 -10.23 -17.35 1.53
C VAL A 146 -9.56 -18.38 0.61
N ASN A 147 -10.32 -18.90 -0.36
CA ASN A 147 -9.74 -19.72 -1.41
C ASN A 147 -8.92 -18.86 -2.39
N LYS A 148 -7.60 -18.80 -2.15
CA LYS A 148 -6.66 -17.99 -2.94
C LYS A 148 -6.61 -18.39 -4.41
N SER A 149 -6.61 -19.70 -4.70
CA SER A 149 -6.60 -20.21 -6.08
C SER A 149 -7.84 -19.77 -6.86
N LYS A 150 -8.99 -19.69 -6.20
CA LYS A 150 -10.22 -19.16 -6.80
C LYS A 150 -10.08 -17.66 -7.09
N ARG A 151 -9.65 -16.85 -6.12
CA ARG A 151 -9.44 -15.39 -6.31
C ARG A 151 -8.44 -15.09 -7.44
N LEU A 152 -7.33 -15.82 -7.49
CA LEU A 152 -6.34 -15.69 -8.56
C LEU A 152 -6.93 -16.08 -9.92
N SER A 153 -7.70 -17.17 -9.99
CA SER A 153 -8.37 -17.59 -11.23
C SER A 153 -9.40 -16.55 -11.72
N GLU A 154 -10.14 -15.94 -10.80
CA GLU A 154 -11.08 -14.84 -11.09
C GLU A 154 -10.34 -13.63 -11.66
N LEU A 155 -9.23 -13.20 -11.04
CA LEU A 155 -8.39 -12.11 -11.56
C LEU A 155 -7.81 -12.43 -12.95
N LYS A 156 -7.29 -13.65 -13.17
CA LYS A 156 -6.82 -14.09 -14.49
C LYS A 156 -7.91 -14.01 -15.54
N LYS A 157 -9.13 -14.46 -15.21
CA LYS A 157 -10.28 -14.39 -16.11
C LYS A 157 -10.58 -12.94 -16.48
N ILE A 158 -10.69 -12.05 -15.48
CA ILE A 158 -10.89 -10.61 -15.71
C ILE A 158 -9.77 -10.05 -16.60
N PHE A 159 -8.53 -10.45 -16.34
CA PHE A 159 -7.37 -10.02 -17.11
C PHE A 159 -7.45 -10.40 -18.59
N MET A 160 -7.91 -11.62 -18.90
CA MET A 160 -8.10 -12.09 -20.27
C MET A 160 -9.30 -11.46 -20.99
N GLU A 161 -10.37 -11.15 -20.24
CA GLU A 161 -11.63 -10.62 -20.79
C GLU A 161 -11.59 -9.10 -21.03
N THR A 162 -10.70 -8.37 -20.34
CA THR A 162 -10.54 -6.92 -20.50
C THR A 162 -9.29 -6.59 -21.33
N SER A 163 -9.49 -6.33 -22.62
CA SER A 163 -8.42 -6.07 -23.60
C SER A 163 -7.77 -4.68 -23.50
N ASN A 164 -8.32 -3.78 -22.68
CA ASN A 164 -7.70 -2.50 -22.36
C ASN A 164 -7.21 -2.53 -20.92
N VAL A 165 -6.04 -1.96 -20.67
CA VAL A 165 -5.65 -1.40 -19.36
C VAL A 165 -6.65 -0.29 -19.07
N GLN A 166 -7.84 -0.67 -18.64
CA GLN A 166 -8.80 0.27 -18.10
C GLN A 166 -8.20 0.58 -16.74
N LEU A 167 -7.80 1.84 -16.51
CA LEU A 167 -7.67 2.37 -15.15
C LEU A 167 -9.00 2.02 -14.48
N LEU A 168 -9.04 0.93 -13.70
CA LEU A 168 -10.25 0.44 -13.04
C LEU A 168 -10.44 1.18 -11.72
N SER A 169 -10.19 2.49 -11.77
CA SER A 169 -10.61 3.45 -10.77
C SER A 169 -11.90 4.10 -11.23
N GLY A 170 -13.05 3.67 -10.71
CA GLY A 170 -14.34 4.33 -10.97
C GLY A 170 -14.31 5.82 -10.56
N ALA A 171 -13.49 6.15 -9.56
CA ALA A 171 -13.13 7.51 -9.18
C ALA A 171 -11.65 7.54 -8.73
N SER A 172 -10.93 8.59 -9.10
CA SER A 172 -9.55 8.86 -8.65
C SER A 172 -9.25 10.35 -8.69
N GLY A 173 -8.42 10.82 -7.76
CA GLY A 173 -7.91 12.18 -7.71
C GLY A 173 -6.51 12.21 -7.11
N ILE A 174 -5.71 13.20 -7.50
CA ILE A 174 -4.38 13.47 -6.95
C ILE A 174 -4.24 15.00 -6.90
N LEU A 175 -3.56 15.51 -5.88
CA LEU A 175 -3.18 16.92 -5.85
C LEU A 175 -2.41 17.29 -7.13
N SER A 176 -2.57 18.53 -7.56
CA SER A 176 -1.95 19.11 -8.74
C SER A 176 -0.42 19.16 -8.61
N HIS A 177 0.06 19.25 -7.37
CA HIS A 177 1.47 19.30 -7.02
C HIS A 177 1.84 18.23 -5.98
N SER A 178 3.12 17.85 -5.95
CA SER A 178 3.61 16.89 -4.95
C SER A 178 3.86 17.57 -3.61
N LEU A 179 3.59 16.83 -2.53
CA LEU A 179 3.96 17.26 -1.17
C LEU A 179 5.48 17.28 -0.99
N ARG A 180 5.98 18.14 -0.10
CA ARG A 180 7.38 18.07 0.32
C ARG A 180 7.61 16.82 1.19
N THR A 181 8.74 16.15 1.00
CA THR A 181 9.11 14.91 1.72
C THR A 181 9.97 15.23 2.93
N TRP A 182 9.36 15.71 4.01
CA TRP A 182 10.06 16.05 5.25
C TRP A 182 10.24 14.82 6.15
N GLU A 183 11.39 14.76 6.81
CA GLU A 183 11.73 13.73 7.80
C GLU A 183 12.59 14.35 8.90
N ASP A 184 12.19 14.20 10.16
CA ASP A 184 13.01 14.58 11.31
C ASP A 184 12.79 13.60 12.47
N ASN A 185 13.86 12.97 12.92
CA ASN A 185 13.84 11.98 14.01
C ASN A 185 13.57 12.59 15.39
N ASN A 186 13.60 13.93 15.53
CA ASN A 186 13.37 14.64 16.78
C ASN A 186 12.00 15.31 16.84
N ILE A 187 11.24 15.30 15.74
CA ILE A 187 9.93 15.93 15.65
C ILE A 187 8.85 14.86 15.51
N TYR A 188 7.77 15.00 16.28
CA TYR A 188 6.63 14.10 16.21
C TYR A 188 5.85 14.27 14.90
N CYS A 189 5.15 13.21 14.47
CA CYS A 189 4.45 13.17 13.19
C CYS A 189 3.35 14.24 13.04
N GLY A 190 2.75 14.71 14.15
CA GLY A 190 1.74 15.78 14.12
C GLY A 190 2.28 17.10 13.57
N PRO A 191 3.31 17.70 14.20
CA PRO A 191 3.97 18.88 13.65
C PRO A 191 4.51 18.71 12.22
N ILE A 192 5.05 17.52 11.87
CA ILE A 192 5.52 17.24 10.50
C ILE A 192 4.35 17.32 9.50
N ALA A 193 3.24 16.65 9.79
CA ALA A 193 2.05 16.67 8.93
C ALA A 193 1.51 18.09 8.74
N ALA A 194 1.36 18.84 9.84
CA ALA A 194 0.96 20.25 9.80
C ALA A 194 1.91 21.10 8.94
N GLY A 195 3.23 20.93 9.11
CA GLY A 195 4.23 21.66 8.35
C GLY A 195 4.19 21.37 6.85
N ILE A 196 4.03 20.10 6.45
CA ILE A 196 3.87 19.70 5.05
C ILE A 196 2.57 20.29 4.46
N ASN A 197 1.49 20.32 5.23
CA ASN A 197 0.22 20.89 4.81
C ASN A 197 0.33 22.41 4.60
N LEU A 198 0.88 23.13 5.60
CA LEU A 198 1.07 24.58 5.55
C LEU A 198 1.98 25.02 4.40
N ILE A 199 3.10 24.32 4.18
CA ILE A 199 4.01 24.69 3.08
C ILE A 199 3.44 24.36 1.70
N TYR A 200 2.56 23.34 1.59
CA TYR A 200 1.84 23.09 0.34
C TYR A 200 0.89 24.23 0.00
N LEU A 201 0.12 24.72 1.00
CA LEU A 201 -0.79 25.84 0.82
C LEU A 201 -0.02 27.14 0.50
N ASP A 202 1.14 27.33 1.12
CA ASP A 202 2.05 28.44 0.80
C ASP A 202 2.58 28.38 -0.63
N ASP A 203 3.05 27.20 -1.06
CA ASP A 203 3.64 27.00 -2.39
C ASP A 203 2.61 27.16 -3.52
N TYR A 204 1.32 26.81 -3.28
CA TYR A 204 0.35 26.59 -4.37
C TYR A 204 -1.01 27.28 -4.23
N LEU A 205 -1.38 27.80 -3.05
CA LEU A 205 -2.68 28.45 -2.83
C LEU A 205 -2.52 29.94 -2.50
N ASP A 206 -1.80 30.24 -1.42
CA ASP A 206 -1.63 31.59 -0.88
C ASP A 206 -0.28 31.68 -0.14
N ASN A 207 0.65 32.48 -0.68
CA ASN A 207 2.01 32.59 -0.17
C ASN A 207 2.14 33.40 1.14
N ASP A 208 1.01 33.75 1.77
CA ASP A 208 0.98 34.29 3.12
C ASP A 208 0.88 33.17 4.19
N PHE A 209 0.65 31.91 3.81
CA PHE A 209 0.61 30.79 4.76
C PHE A 209 1.90 30.63 5.56
N VAL A 210 3.07 30.78 4.93
CA VAL A 210 4.37 30.71 5.62
C VAL A 210 5.12 32.02 5.43
N ALA A 211 5.60 32.59 6.53
CA ALA A 211 6.38 33.84 6.45
C ALA A 211 7.71 33.61 5.73
N SER A 212 8.07 34.53 4.83
CA SER A 212 9.34 34.48 4.10
C SER A 212 10.52 34.31 5.05
N GLY A 213 11.33 33.27 4.79
CA GLY A 213 12.44 32.85 5.65
C GLY A 213 12.15 31.60 6.49
N TYR A 214 10.87 31.25 6.72
CA TYR A 214 10.47 30.00 7.39
C TYR A 214 10.11 28.89 6.41
N GLU A 215 10.18 29.10 5.09
CA GLU A 215 9.74 28.16 4.05
C GLU A 215 10.57 26.86 3.96
N ASN A 216 11.56 26.65 4.83
CA ASN A 216 12.33 25.41 4.91
C ASN A 216 11.89 24.55 6.11
N GLN A 217 12.15 23.25 6.03
CA GLN A 217 11.69 22.27 7.02
C GLN A 217 12.06 22.67 8.46
N ASN A 218 13.34 22.96 8.72
CA ASN A 218 13.81 23.19 10.08
C ASN A 218 13.16 24.44 10.68
N ASP A 219 13.19 25.55 9.96
CA ASP A 219 12.65 26.81 10.47
C ASP A 219 11.13 26.74 10.65
N LEU A 220 10.37 26.12 9.72
CA LEU A 220 8.93 25.97 9.88
C LEU A 220 8.57 25.04 11.04
N LEU A 221 9.24 23.88 11.16
CA LEU A 221 8.95 22.93 12.23
C LEU A 221 9.33 23.49 13.60
N ASP A 222 10.46 24.20 13.71
CA ASP A 222 10.82 24.91 14.94
C ASP A 222 9.77 25.97 15.29
N PHE A 223 9.25 26.71 14.30
CA PHE A 223 8.23 27.71 14.54
C PHE A 223 6.89 27.07 14.98
N ILE A 224 6.44 26.01 14.31
CA ILE A 224 5.23 25.26 14.64
C ILE A 224 5.31 24.70 16.07
N THR A 225 6.43 24.04 16.39
CA THR A 225 6.60 23.31 17.66
C THR A 225 6.80 24.19 18.88
N ASN A 226 7.26 25.44 18.70
CA ASN A 226 7.44 26.39 19.80
C ASN A 226 6.20 27.24 20.12
N GLY A 227 5.18 27.23 19.26
CA GLY A 227 4.06 28.17 19.37
C GLY A 227 2.66 27.57 19.26
N TYR A 228 2.49 26.47 18.51
CA TYR A 228 1.16 26.09 18.01
C TYR A 228 0.81 24.62 18.22
N ILE A 229 1.74 23.70 17.94
CA ILE A 229 1.52 22.26 18.07
C ILE A 229 2.68 21.68 18.85
N ASP A 230 2.43 21.23 20.09
CA ASP A 230 3.46 20.65 20.94
C ASP A 230 4.20 19.51 20.22
N ASN A 231 5.53 19.45 20.39
CA ASN A 231 6.36 18.36 19.87
C ASN A 231 6.17 17.06 20.68
N SER A 232 4.97 16.48 20.58
CA SER A 232 4.55 15.26 21.26
C SER A 232 3.44 14.56 20.45
N GLY A 233 2.91 13.45 20.96
CA GLY A 233 1.74 12.81 20.35
C GLY A 233 0.53 13.76 20.37
N THR A 234 -0.15 13.89 19.24
CA THR A 234 -1.24 14.86 19.07
C THR A 234 -2.55 14.20 18.63
N TYR A 235 -3.64 14.57 19.31
CA TYR A 235 -5.00 14.24 18.89
C TYR A 235 -5.48 15.18 17.77
N ALA A 236 -6.46 14.74 16.98
CA ALA A 236 -7.01 15.53 15.87
C ALA A 236 -7.49 16.94 16.30
N TRP A 237 -8.10 17.07 17.48
CA TRP A 237 -8.54 18.38 17.99
C TRP A 237 -7.37 19.28 18.40
N GLN A 238 -6.25 18.72 18.86
CA GLN A 238 -5.03 19.49 19.18
C GLN A 238 -4.38 19.98 17.89
N LEU A 239 -4.25 19.10 16.89
CA LEU A 239 -3.71 19.45 15.58
C LEU A 239 -4.54 20.58 14.94
N ARG A 240 -5.87 20.43 14.90
CA ARG A 240 -6.80 21.47 14.44
C ARG A 240 -6.65 22.79 15.19
N ASN A 241 -6.60 22.76 16.52
CA ASN A 241 -6.52 23.98 17.32
C ASN A 241 -5.18 24.69 17.14
N GLY A 242 -4.08 23.92 17.03
CA GLY A 242 -2.76 24.46 16.73
C GLY A 242 -2.72 25.11 15.36
N LEU A 243 -3.22 24.44 14.32
CA LEU A 243 -3.35 25.01 12.98
C LEU A 243 -4.20 26.30 12.98
N ASN A 244 -5.34 26.32 13.68
CA ASN A 244 -6.15 27.54 13.79
C ASN A 244 -5.43 28.68 14.52
N SER A 245 -4.65 28.37 15.56
CA SER A 245 -3.84 29.37 16.27
C SER A 245 -2.74 29.93 15.36
N TYR A 246 -2.14 29.07 14.53
CA TYR A 246 -1.17 29.48 13.51
C TYR A 246 -1.81 30.38 12.45
N ILE A 247 -2.95 29.97 11.89
CA ILE A 247 -3.72 30.73 10.88
C ILE A 247 -4.12 32.11 11.43
N GLU A 248 -4.56 32.18 12.69
CA GLU A 248 -4.90 33.45 13.34
C GLU A 248 -3.68 34.39 13.46
N ASP A 249 -2.53 33.87 13.90
CA ASP A 249 -1.30 34.65 14.04
C ASP A 249 -0.73 35.11 12.68
N ARG A 250 -0.96 34.32 11.62
CA ARG A 250 -0.67 34.71 10.24
C ARG A 250 -1.68 35.72 9.65
N ASN A 251 -2.72 36.11 10.40
CA ASN A 251 -3.83 36.97 9.97
C ASN A 251 -4.67 36.39 8.81
N LEU A 252 -4.74 35.07 8.71
CA LEU A 252 -5.43 34.33 7.66
C LEU A 252 -6.84 33.86 8.07
N ALA A 253 -7.23 34.08 9.34
CA ALA A 253 -8.48 33.57 9.91
C ALA A 253 -9.78 34.16 9.31
N ASN A 254 -9.69 35.18 8.45
CA ASN A 254 -10.85 35.68 7.71
C ASN A 254 -11.18 34.82 6.47
N GLU A 255 -10.21 34.06 5.98
CA GLU A 255 -10.30 33.31 4.74
C GLU A 255 -10.19 31.80 4.96
N TYR A 256 -9.41 31.38 5.96
CA TYR A 256 -9.09 29.98 6.20
C TYR A 256 -9.39 29.55 7.63
N SER A 257 -9.73 28.28 7.78
CA SER A 257 -9.82 27.61 9.08
C SER A 257 -9.40 26.15 8.96
N ALA A 258 -8.85 25.61 10.05
CA ALA A 258 -8.60 24.18 10.19
C ALA A 258 -9.81 23.46 10.78
N TYR A 259 -10.10 22.27 10.26
CA TYR A 259 -11.22 21.42 10.65
C TYR A 259 -10.75 20.02 11.02
N ALA A 260 -11.53 19.32 11.85
CA ALA A 260 -11.27 17.94 12.20
C ALA A 260 -12.58 17.16 12.31
N ILE A 261 -12.63 16.00 11.68
CA ILE A 261 -13.74 15.04 11.80
C ILE A 261 -13.19 13.61 11.91
N ALA A 262 -14.07 12.66 12.26
CA ALA A 262 -13.78 11.25 12.05
C ALA A 262 -13.53 11.00 10.55
N PHE A 263 -12.67 10.04 10.22
CA PHE A 263 -12.29 9.77 8.84
C PHE A 263 -13.52 9.52 7.94
N ASP A 264 -13.60 10.27 6.85
CA ASP A 264 -14.67 10.19 5.84
C ASP A 264 -14.04 10.25 4.45
N TYR A 265 -14.04 9.10 3.77
CA TYR A 265 -13.44 8.96 2.44
C TYR A 265 -14.08 9.90 1.40
N SER A 266 -15.38 10.17 1.47
CA SER A 266 -16.05 11.05 0.50
C SER A 266 -15.65 12.51 0.70
N LYS A 267 -15.51 12.96 1.96
CA LYS A 267 -14.97 14.30 2.24
C LYS A 267 -13.51 14.40 1.82
N LEU A 268 -12.69 13.37 2.05
CA LEU A 268 -11.30 13.33 1.58
C LEU A 268 -11.24 13.48 0.05
N MET A 269 -12.07 12.74 -0.70
CA MET A 269 -12.14 12.88 -2.16
C MET A 269 -12.40 14.32 -2.59
N SER A 270 -13.42 14.97 -2.01
CA SER A 270 -13.75 16.36 -2.30
C SER A 270 -12.60 17.32 -1.97
N LEU A 271 -11.86 17.09 -0.89
CA LEU A 271 -10.73 17.94 -0.51
C LEU A 271 -9.56 17.79 -1.49
N ILE A 272 -9.25 16.56 -1.88
CA ILE A 272 -8.22 16.30 -2.89
C ILE A 272 -8.60 16.90 -4.25
N ASP A 273 -9.88 16.78 -4.66
CA ASP A 273 -10.38 17.38 -5.91
C ASP A 273 -10.31 18.93 -5.88
N ASP A 274 -10.38 19.53 -4.69
CA ASP A 274 -10.21 20.97 -4.43
C ASP A 274 -8.75 21.38 -4.16
N ASP A 275 -7.79 20.50 -4.47
CA ASP A 275 -6.34 20.69 -4.30
C ASP A 275 -5.88 20.93 -2.85
N LYS A 276 -6.53 20.27 -1.87
CA LYS A 276 -6.22 20.40 -0.45
C LYS A 276 -5.67 19.11 0.16
N PRO A 277 -4.42 19.07 0.66
CA PRO A 277 -3.91 17.92 1.39
C PRO A 277 -4.66 17.70 2.71
N VAL A 278 -4.74 16.44 3.14
CA VAL A 278 -5.49 16.04 4.33
C VAL A 278 -4.61 15.23 5.26
N ASP A 279 -4.43 15.69 6.49
CA ASP A 279 -3.73 14.94 7.52
C ASP A 279 -4.66 13.87 8.08
N VAL A 280 -4.27 12.60 8.01
CA VAL A 280 -5.08 11.45 8.43
C VAL A 280 -4.39 10.75 9.60
N SER A 281 -5.12 10.52 10.69
CA SER A 281 -4.60 9.78 11.84
C SER A 281 -4.88 8.29 11.70
N THR A 282 -3.85 7.48 11.90
CA THR A 282 -3.93 6.02 12.05
C THR A 282 -3.86 5.61 13.53
N ASN A 283 -4.32 4.42 13.91
CA ASN A 283 -4.23 3.89 15.29
C ASN A 283 -3.77 2.42 15.39
N ASN A 284 -3.04 1.96 14.39
CA ASN A 284 -2.60 0.57 14.28
C ASN A 284 -1.10 0.38 14.53
N HIS A 285 -0.33 1.43 14.80
CA HIS A 285 1.12 1.32 14.92
C HIS A 285 1.52 0.55 16.19
N PRO A 286 2.31 -0.55 16.10
CA PRO A 286 2.56 -1.40 17.28
C PRO A 286 3.23 -0.68 18.46
N THR A 287 4.16 0.25 18.21
CA THR A 287 4.98 0.94 19.24
C THR A 287 4.52 2.34 19.61
N PHE A 288 3.79 3.02 18.73
CA PHE A 288 3.41 4.41 18.88
C PHE A 288 1.90 4.59 19.02
N ASP A 289 1.13 3.53 18.76
CA ASP A 289 -0.33 3.49 18.65
C ASP A 289 -0.82 4.33 17.47
N ASP A 290 -0.68 5.64 17.57
CA ASP A 290 -1.13 6.60 16.57
C ASP A 290 0.01 7.10 15.68
N HIS A 291 -0.33 7.44 14.43
CA HIS A 291 0.57 8.08 13.47
C HIS A 291 -0.20 9.01 12.52
N TRP A 292 0.43 10.11 12.09
CA TRP A 292 -0.13 11.05 11.13
C TRP A 292 0.50 10.85 9.75
N ILE A 293 -0.34 10.62 8.75
CA ILE A 293 0.03 10.51 7.33
C ILE A 293 -0.70 11.60 6.56
N ILE A 294 -0.17 12.05 5.42
CA ILE A 294 -0.77 13.16 4.66
C ILE A 294 -1.30 12.62 3.34
N ALA A 295 -2.61 12.53 3.22
CA ALA A 295 -3.26 12.13 1.98
C ALA A 295 -3.15 13.25 0.95
N HIS A 296 -2.70 12.87 -0.25
CA HIS A 296 -2.59 13.74 -1.42
C HIS A 296 -3.18 13.11 -2.69
N GLY A 297 -3.88 11.97 -2.54
CA GLY A 297 -4.57 11.30 -3.62
C GLY A 297 -5.51 10.23 -3.13
N TYR A 298 -6.34 9.72 -4.02
CA TYR A 298 -7.25 8.61 -3.79
C TYR A 298 -7.57 7.88 -5.09
N PHE A 299 -8.00 6.63 -4.96
CA PHE A 299 -8.65 5.90 -6.05
C PHE A 299 -9.51 4.76 -5.51
N VAL A 300 -10.56 4.40 -6.24
CA VAL A 300 -11.44 3.27 -5.88
C VAL A 300 -11.14 2.08 -6.78
N GLN A 301 -10.57 1.02 -6.24
CA GLN A 301 -10.19 -0.15 -7.01
C GLN A 301 -11.34 -1.14 -7.21
N ASP A 302 -11.87 -1.20 -8.43
CA ASP A 302 -12.98 -2.10 -8.78
C ASP A 302 -12.52 -3.49 -9.23
N VAL A 303 -11.25 -3.64 -9.61
CA VAL A 303 -10.67 -4.92 -10.06
C VAL A 303 -9.31 -5.09 -9.41
N PRO A 304 -8.97 -6.23 -8.79
CA PRO A 304 -9.60 -7.55 -8.85
C PRO A 304 -10.79 -7.76 -7.91
N TYR A 305 -11.21 -6.74 -7.17
CA TYR A 305 -12.12 -6.94 -6.06
C TYR A 305 -13.58 -6.99 -6.52
N VAL A 306 -14.34 -8.00 -6.04
CA VAL A 306 -15.79 -8.05 -6.27
C VAL A 306 -16.49 -6.83 -5.67
N VAL A 307 -15.96 -6.34 -4.55
CA VAL A 307 -16.41 -5.12 -3.89
C VAL A 307 -15.33 -4.07 -4.09
N PRO A 308 -15.65 -2.91 -4.69
CA PRO A 308 -14.72 -1.79 -4.84
C PRO A 308 -13.94 -1.51 -3.56
N GLN A 309 -12.62 -1.40 -3.67
CA GLN A 309 -11.73 -1.17 -2.53
C GLN A 309 -11.16 0.26 -2.60
N PRO A 310 -11.50 1.15 -1.66
CA PRO A 310 -10.95 2.50 -1.64
C PRO A 310 -9.50 2.51 -1.15
N TYR A 311 -8.66 3.30 -1.82
CA TYR A 311 -7.28 3.58 -1.44
C TYR A 311 -7.07 5.08 -1.32
N ILE A 312 -6.16 5.46 -0.44
CA ILE A 312 -5.58 6.80 -0.41
C ILE A 312 -4.09 6.73 -0.76
N VAL A 313 -3.59 7.78 -1.42
CA VAL A 313 -2.18 7.98 -1.74
C VAL A 313 -1.62 8.97 -0.75
N VAL A 314 -0.57 8.59 -0.04
CA VAL A 314 -0.09 9.34 1.13
C VAL A 314 1.39 9.63 1.09
N ASN A 315 1.75 10.73 1.74
CA ASN A 315 3.05 10.93 2.36
C ASN A 315 3.03 10.24 3.73
N ASN A 316 4.06 9.45 4.05
CA ASN A 316 4.12 8.70 5.31
C ASN A 316 4.53 9.53 6.53
N GLY A 317 4.81 10.83 6.38
CA GLY A 317 5.34 11.68 7.45
C GLY A 317 6.80 11.39 7.83
N TRP A 318 7.51 10.59 7.02
CA TRP A 318 8.88 10.13 7.22
C TRP A 318 9.67 10.11 5.91
N GLY A 319 9.52 11.15 5.09
CA GLY A 319 10.37 11.35 3.91
C GLY A 319 9.91 10.65 2.61
N ASP A 320 8.79 9.91 2.62
CA ASP A 320 8.27 9.28 1.40
C ASP A 320 6.88 9.78 1.01
N ASN A 321 6.69 9.97 -0.31
CA ASN A 321 5.40 10.20 -0.97
C ASN A 321 4.93 8.96 -1.73
N ASN A 322 3.70 9.01 -2.25
CA ASN A 322 3.16 8.07 -3.22
C ASN A 322 2.98 6.63 -2.70
N ILE A 323 2.77 6.49 -1.39
CA ILE A 323 2.44 5.20 -0.79
C ILE A 323 0.92 5.03 -0.85
N ASN A 324 0.48 3.94 -1.47
CA ASN A 324 -0.93 3.63 -1.63
C ASN A 324 -1.34 2.72 -0.46
N VAL A 325 -2.31 3.16 0.34
CA VAL A 325 -2.81 2.39 1.48
C VAL A 325 -4.29 2.11 1.32
N LEU A 326 -4.68 0.87 1.57
CA LEU A 326 -6.06 0.42 1.52
C LEU A 326 -6.83 1.01 2.71
N VAL A 327 -7.93 1.71 2.43
CA VAL A 327 -8.78 2.29 3.48
C VAL A 327 -9.38 1.19 4.35
N GLY A 328 -9.35 1.40 5.67
CA GLY A 328 -9.96 0.52 6.66
C GLY A 328 -10.10 1.17 8.02
N ASP A 329 -10.60 0.41 8.99
CA ASP A 329 -10.97 0.90 10.33
C ASP A 329 -9.80 1.42 11.19
N TYR A 330 -8.57 1.31 10.69
CA TYR A 330 -7.39 1.88 11.34
C TYR A 330 -7.23 3.39 11.08
N LEU A 331 -7.95 3.93 10.08
CA LEU A 331 -8.03 5.37 9.81
C LEU A 331 -9.13 5.98 10.68
N ILE A 332 -8.76 6.86 11.61
CA ILE A 332 -9.68 7.28 12.70
C ILE A 332 -10.20 8.70 12.50
N ASN A 333 -9.32 9.65 12.18
CA ASN A 333 -9.66 11.06 12.03
C ASN A 333 -8.96 11.64 10.81
N GLN A 334 -9.47 12.77 10.34
CA GLN A 334 -8.83 13.61 9.35
C GLN A 334 -8.87 15.08 9.76
N VAL A 335 -7.82 15.81 9.42
CA VAL A 335 -7.63 17.24 9.67
C VAL A 335 -7.21 17.92 8.37
N TRP A 336 -7.75 19.10 8.09
CA TRP A 336 -7.42 19.86 6.88
C TRP A 336 -7.67 21.35 7.11
N ILE A 337 -7.18 22.18 6.20
CA ILE A 337 -7.44 23.63 6.13
C ILE A 337 -8.30 23.90 4.89
N GLU A 338 -9.39 24.67 5.03
CA GLU A 338 -10.22 25.11 3.90
C GLU A 338 -10.72 26.55 4.01
#